data_AF-U6RPM1-F1
#
_entry.id   AF-U6RPM1-F1
#
_cell.length_a   1.000
_cell.length_b   1.000
_cell.length_c   1.000
_cell.angle_alpha   90.00
_cell.angle_beta   90.00
_cell.angle_gamma   90.00
#
_symmetry.space_group_name_H-M   'P 1'
#
loop_
_entity.id
_entity.type
_entity.pdbx_description
1 polymer ?
#
loop_
_entity_poly.entity_id
_entity_poly.type
_entity_poly.pdbx_seq_one_letter_code
_entity_poly.pdbx_strand_id
1 'polypeptide(L)'
;MKQYLATIAIPGKTKAHVAIIPSTFRLIVHSPQESDKMCVSLNDRTGQLIYITLYPRTDELKTSMRNLSAENRKYLDEDMRDSILSEISRFFTTGKDYNNSYNPVRNLDLDIWRDHWEGCLESWIEELE
;
A
#
# COMPACT_ATOMS: atom_id res chain seq x y z
N MET A 1 -29.18 4.53 0.03
CA MET A 1 -28.11 5.55 -0.16
C MET A 1 -27.52 5.34 -1.54
N LYS A 2 -27.31 6.40 -2.33
CA LYS A 2 -26.61 6.28 -3.61
C LYS A 2 -25.12 6.06 -3.33
N GLN A 3 -24.57 4.93 -3.76
CA GLN A 3 -23.13 4.68 -3.72
C GLN A 3 -22.46 5.55 -4.78
N TYR A 4 -21.57 6.43 -4.36
CA TYR A 4 -20.71 7.20 -5.25
C TYR A 4 -19.54 6.28 -5.66
N LEU A 5 -19.57 5.81 -6.91
CA LEU A 5 -18.46 5.10 -7.54
C LEU A 5 -17.40 6.12 -7.98
N ALA A 6 -16.28 6.16 -7.26
CA ALA A 6 -15.06 6.83 -7.73
C ALA A 6 -14.14 5.78 -8.37
N THR A 7 -14.31 5.54 -9.66
CA THR A 7 -13.35 4.73 -10.44
C THR A 7 -12.11 5.58 -10.68
N ILE A 8 -11.08 5.40 -9.86
CA ILE A 8 -9.80 6.06 -10.10
C ILE A 8 -9.05 5.23 -11.11
N ALA A 9 -9.13 5.62 -12.38
CA ALA A 9 -8.10 5.22 -13.32
C ALA A 9 -6.79 5.82 -12.83
N ILE A 10 -5.77 4.99 -12.57
CA ILE A 10 -4.41 5.45 -12.33
C ILE A 10 -3.61 5.30 -13.64
N PRO A 11 -3.72 6.23 -14.61
CA PRO A 11 -2.70 6.41 -15.63
C PRO A 11 -1.93 7.70 -15.37
N GLY A 12 -0.60 7.56 -15.22
CA GLY A 12 0.41 8.56 -15.55
C GLY A 12 0.26 9.98 -14.97
N LYS A 13 1.19 10.34 -14.08
CA LYS A 13 1.56 11.73 -13.71
C LYS A 13 0.38 12.64 -13.31
N THR A 14 0.19 12.69 -11.98
CA THR A 14 -0.38 13.78 -11.17
C THR A 14 -1.87 14.15 -11.34
N LYS A 15 -2.65 13.73 -10.34
CA LYS A 15 -3.65 14.52 -9.57
C LYS A 15 -3.92 13.70 -8.31
N ALA A 16 -3.74 14.29 -7.13
CA ALA A 16 -3.85 13.61 -5.83
C ALA A 16 -4.94 12.51 -5.83
N HIS A 17 -4.52 11.26 -5.73
CA HIS A 17 -5.43 10.12 -5.84
C HIS A 17 -6.06 9.88 -4.47
N VAL A 18 -7.24 10.43 -4.22
CA VAL A 18 -7.95 10.20 -2.95
C VAL A 18 -8.91 9.03 -3.09
N ALA A 19 -8.74 8.01 -2.24
CA ALA A 19 -9.64 6.86 -2.21
C ALA A 19 -10.42 6.77 -0.89
N ILE A 20 -11.70 6.42 -1.03
CA ILE A 20 -12.56 6.01 0.09
C ILE A 20 -12.53 4.49 0.11
N ILE A 21 -11.90 3.89 1.12
CA ILE A 21 -11.91 2.44 1.28
C ILE A 21 -13.19 2.06 2.05
N PRO A 22 -13.96 1.07 1.59
CA PRO A 22 -15.10 0.57 2.35
C PRO A 22 -14.66 -0.02 3.68
N SER A 23 -15.57 -0.06 4.67
CA SER A 23 -15.32 -0.64 6.00
C SER A 23 -15.01 -2.14 5.97
N THR A 24 -15.16 -2.80 4.82
CA THR A 24 -14.83 -4.20 4.62
C THR A 24 -14.15 -4.36 3.27
N PHE A 25 -12.89 -4.76 3.28
CA PHE A 25 -12.06 -4.96 2.10
C PHE A 25 -11.18 -6.21 2.30
N ARG A 26 -10.72 -6.77 1.19
CA ARG A 26 -9.67 -7.76 1.10
C ARG A 26 -8.38 -7.06 0.71
N LEU A 27 -7.40 -7.07 1.60
CA LEU A 27 -6.03 -6.64 1.32
C LEU A 27 -5.26 -7.81 0.69
N ILE A 28 -4.52 -7.51 -0.37
CA ILE A 28 -3.54 -8.41 -0.96
C ILE A 28 -2.26 -7.60 -1.14
N VAL A 29 -1.17 -8.07 -0.55
CA VAL A 29 0.17 -7.56 -0.79
C VAL A 29 0.97 -8.70 -1.38
N HIS A 30 1.68 -8.43 -2.46
CA HIS A 30 2.56 -9.42 -3.06
C HIS A 30 3.65 -8.78 -3.90
N SER A 31 4.78 -9.45 -3.96
CA SER A 31 5.83 -9.16 -4.93
C SER A 31 6.11 -10.39 -5.80
N PRO A 32 6.01 -10.31 -7.14
CA PRO A 32 6.40 -11.41 -8.02
C PRO A 32 7.89 -11.77 -7.86
N GLN A 33 8.27 -13.00 -8.22
CA GLN A 33 9.67 -13.40 -8.24
C GLN A 33 10.47 -12.50 -9.21
N GLU A 34 11.72 -12.16 -8.85
CA GLU A 34 12.60 -11.26 -9.62
C GLU A 34 12.03 -9.84 -9.85
N SER A 35 10.97 -9.47 -9.12
CA SER A 35 10.38 -8.13 -9.17
C SER A 35 11.13 -7.16 -8.27
N ASP A 36 11.27 -5.92 -8.75
CA ASP A 36 11.78 -4.74 -8.02
C ASP A 36 10.66 -3.85 -7.45
N LYS A 37 9.44 -4.39 -7.38
CA LYS A 37 8.26 -3.67 -6.93
C LYS A 37 7.37 -4.53 -6.05
N MET A 38 6.64 -3.86 -5.17
CA MET A 38 5.60 -4.46 -4.32
C MET A 38 4.22 -4.01 -4.83
N CYS A 39 3.27 -4.93 -4.85
CA CYS A 39 1.90 -4.64 -5.31
C CYS A 39 0.95 -4.71 -4.12
N VAL A 40 0.21 -3.64 -3.88
CA VAL A 40 -0.82 -3.54 -2.83
C VAL A 40 -2.17 -3.40 -3.51
N SER A 41 -3.10 -4.27 -3.14
CA SER A 41 -4.45 -4.34 -3.70
C SER A 41 -5.48 -4.32 -2.60
N LEU A 42 -6.43 -3.39 -2.68
CA LEU A 42 -7.57 -3.30 -1.77
C LEU A 42 -8.84 -3.57 -2.57
N ASN A 43 -9.45 -4.73 -2.35
CA ASN A 43 -10.65 -5.17 -3.05
C ASN A 43 -11.85 -5.10 -2.13
N ASP A 44 -12.94 -4.46 -2.54
CA ASP A 44 -14.21 -4.60 -1.84
C ASP A 44 -15.04 -5.79 -2.36
N ARG A 45 -16.20 -6.03 -1.75
CA ARG A 45 -17.13 -7.09 -2.20
C ARG A 45 -17.78 -6.79 -3.56
N THR A 46 -17.68 -5.55 -4.06
CA THR A 46 -18.26 -5.12 -5.34
C THR A 46 -17.28 -5.26 -6.51
N GLY A 47 -16.04 -5.67 -6.24
CA GLY A 47 -14.98 -5.80 -7.24
C GLY A 47 -14.25 -4.49 -7.53
N GLN A 48 -14.49 -3.44 -6.73
CA GLN A 48 -13.70 -2.22 -6.81
C GLN A 48 -12.32 -2.49 -6.22
N LEU A 49 -11.30 -2.39 -7.08
CA LEU A 49 -9.91 -2.64 -6.76
C LEU A 49 -9.15 -1.29 -6.75
N ILE A 50 -8.62 -0.91 -5.60
CA ILE A 50 -7.52 0.07 -5.55
C ILE A 50 -6.24 -0.73 -5.69
N TYR A 51 -5.44 -0.40 -6.71
CA TYR A 51 -4.15 -1.04 -6.96
C TYR A 51 -3.05 0.00 -6.84
N ILE A 52 -2.07 -0.28 -5.99
CA ILE A 52 -0.94 0.60 -5.70
C ILE A 52 0.32 -0.21 -5.93
N THR A 53 1.23 0.34 -6.72
CA THR A 53 2.58 -0.21 -6.88
C THR A 53 3.53 0.63 -6.05
N LEU A 54 4.30 -0.03 -5.19
CA LEU A 54 5.36 0.59 -4.39
C LEU A 54 6.70 0.27 -5.03
N TYR A 55 7.55 1.27 -5.13
CA TYR A 55 8.90 1.16 -5.66
C TYR A 55 9.92 1.57 -4.60
N PRO A 56 10.98 0.76 -4.37
CA PRO A 56 12.17 1.27 -3.69
C PRO A 56 12.73 2.47 -4.48
N ARG A 57 13.16 3.53 -3.78
CA ARG A 57 13.56 4.78 -4.44
C ARG A 57 14.95 4.68 -5.06
N THR A 58 15.83 3.86 -4.48
CA THR A 58 17.20 3.68 -4.97
C THR A 58 17.33 2.45 -5.87
N ASP A 59 18.24 2.50 -6.84
CA ASP A 59 18.50 1.37 -7.73
C ASP A 59 19.21 0.21 -7.02
N GLU A 60 19.92 0.50 -5.93
CA GLU A 60 20.50 -0.49 -5.02
C GLU A 60 19.40 -1.33 -4.37
N LEU A 61 18.43 -0.69 -3.70
CA LEU A 61 17.31 -1.39 -3.05
C LEU A 61 16.42 -2.14 -4.05
N LYS A 62 16.24 -1.61 -5.27
CA LYS A 62 15.57 -2.36 -6.35
C LYS A 62 16.33 -3.65 -6.68
N THR A 63 17.66 -3.58 -6.73
CA THR A 63 18.52 -4.75 -7.00
C THR A 63 18.43 -5.77 -5.86
N SER A 64 18.52 -5.31 -4.61
CA SER A 64 18.34 -6.14 -3.42
C SER A 64 16.98 -6.81 -3.42
N MET A 65 15.92 -6.06 -3.70
CA MET A 65 14.56 -6.58 -3.82
C MET A 65 14.44 -7.67 -4.88
N ARG A 66 15.07 -7.51 -6.07
CA ARG A 66 15.08 -8.57 -7.10
C ARG A 66 15.78 -9.83 -6.62
N ASN A 67 16.84 -9.69 -5.83
CA ASN A 67 17.69 -10.77 -5.35
C ASN A 67 17.18 -11.46 -4.07
N LEU A 68 16.11 -10.95 -3.45
CA LEU A 68 15.49 -11.61 -2.29
C LEU A 68 15.12 -13.07 -2.60
N SER A 69 15.47 -13.95 -1.67
CA SER A 69 15.04 -15.35 -1.69
C SER A 69 13.51 -15.45 -1.66
N ALA A 70 12.95 -16.57 -2.11
CA ALA A 70 11.50 -16.78 -2.05
C ALA A 70 10.97 -16.73 -0.60
N GLU A 71 11.79 -17.13 0.38
CA GLU A 71 11.46 -17.07 1.80
C GLU A 71 11.44 -15.63 2.32
N ASN A 72 12.51 -14.85 2.06
CA ASN A 72 12.57 -13.45 2.48
C ASN A 72 11.49 -12.61 1.79
N ARG A 73 11.18 -12.91 0.52
CA ARG A 73 10.09 -12.25 -0.19
C ARG A 73 8.73 -12.56 0.40
N LYS A 74 8.49 -13.82 0.80
CA LYS A 74 7.25 -14.19 1.49
C LYS A 74 7.13 -13.48 2.84
N TYR A 75 8.24 -13.40 3.59
CA TYR A 75 8.28 -12.66 4.85
C TYR A 75 7.96 -11.17 4.64
N LEU A 76 8.59 -10.54 3.64
CA LEU A 76 8.34 -9.16 3.26
C LEU A 76 6.87 -8.92 2.87
N ASP A 77 6.28 -9.81 2.05
CA ASP A 77 4.87 -9.74 1.66
C ASP A 77 3.93 -9.81 2.88
N GLU A 78 4.22 -10.70 3.83
CA GLU A 78 3.43 -10.87 5.05
C GLU A 78 3.56 -9.67 6.01
N ASP A 79 4.78 -9.17 6.23
CA ASP A 79 5.01 -8.05 7.15
C ASP A 79 4.44 -6.73 6.60
N MET A 80 4.64 -6.46 5.30
CA MET A 80 4.02 -5.33 4.61
C MET A 80 2.50 -5.38 4.69
N ARG A 81 1.91 -6.58 4.48
CA ARG A 81 0.45 -6.76 4.59
C ARG A 81 -0.04 -6.42 5.99
N ASP A 82 0.62 -6.95 7.01
CA ASP A 82 0.16 -6.81 8.38
C ASP A 82 0.31 -5.37 8.88
N SER A 83 1.40 -4.70 8.49
CA SER A 83 1.61 -3.27 8.75
C SER A 83 0.56 -2.38 8.05
N ILE A 84 0.37 -2.54 6.74
CA ILE A 84 -0.66 -1.79 5.99
C ILE A 84 -2.05 -2.01 6.59
N LEU A 85 -2.39 -3.25 6.93
CA LEU A 85 -3.67 -3.58 7.55
C LEU A 85 -3.84 -2.87 8.90
N SER A 86 -2.80 -2.88 9.73
CA SER A 86 -2.79 -2.21 11.04
C SER A 86 -3.01 -0.70 10.91
N GLU A 87 -2.27 -0.05 10.01
CA GLU A 87 -2.37 1.40 9.81
C GLU A 87 -3.73 1.82 9.25
N ILE A 88 -4.23 1.12 8.24
CA ILE A 88 -5.55 1.37 7.66
C ILE A 88 -6.65 1.12 8.70
N SER A 89 -6.52 0.06 9.50
CA SER A 89 -7.48 -0.23 10.58
C SER A 89 -7.47 0.86 11.65
N ARG A 90 -6.28 1.33 12.06
CA ARG A 90 -6.12 2.45 12.99
C ARG A 90 -6.74 3.73 12.43
N PHE A 91 -6.52 4.02 11.16
CA PHE A 91 -7.08 5.17 10.47
C PHE A 91 -8.61 5.14 10.47
N PHE A 92 -9.23 4.01 10.14
CA PHE A 92 -10.69 3.90 10.13
C PHE A 92 -11.33 3.86 11.51
N THR A 93 -10.65 3.33 12.51
CA THR A 93 -11.18 3.25 13.88
C THR A 93 -11.03 4.56 14.63
N THR A 94 -9.86 5.19 14.55
CA THR A 94 -9.50 6.37 15.35
C THR A 94 -9.57 7.69 14.58
N GLY A 95 -9.59 7.65 13.24
CA GLY A 95 -9.43 8.82 12.38
C GLY A 95 -8.01 9.37 12.32
N LYS A 96 -7.01 8.68 12.91
CA LYS A 96 -5.61 9.09 12.89
C LYS A 96 -4.83 8.36 11.81
N ASP A 97 -4.13 9.10 10.96
CA ASP A 97 -3.25 8.53 9.92
C ASP A 97 -1.94 7.97 10.50
N TYR A 98 -1.04 7.51 9.63
CA TYR A 98 0.25 6.94 9.99
C TYR A 98 1.10 7.88 10.87
N ASN A 99 1.02 9.20 10.68
CA ASN A 99 1.78 10.20 11.44
C ASN A 99 1.03 10.80 12.66
N ASN A 100 -0.12 10.22 13.03
CA ASN A 100 -1.03 10.68 14.09
C ASN A 100 -1.83 11.96 13.77
N SER A 101 -1.80 12.46 12.54
CA SER A 101 -2.69 13.54 12.10
C SER A 101 -4.12 13.04 12.01
N TYR A 102 -5.04 13.85 12.50
CA TYR A 102 -6.46 13.52 12.49
C TYR A 102 -7.10 13.91 11.17
N ASN A 103 -7.70 12.94 10.48
CA ASN A 103 -8.49 13.13 9.26
C ASN A 103 -9.97 12.80 9.54
N PRO A 104 -10.85 13.81 9.66
CA PRO A 104 -12.25 13.59 10.02
C PRO A 104 -13.04 12.86 8.93
N VAL A 105 -12.61 12.95 7.66
CA VAL A 105 -13.31 12.36 6.50
C VAL A 105 -12.88 10.91 6.27
N ARG A 106 -11.76 10.48 6.86
CA ARG A 106 -11.18 9.13 6.72
C ARG A 106 -10.93 8.73 5.26
N ASN A 107 -10.49 9.70 4.47
CA ASN A 107 -10.06 9.46 3.10
C ASN A 107 -8.57 9.14 3.08
N LEU A 108 -8.17 8.07 2.38
CA LEU A 108 -6.75 7.84 2.10
C LEU A 108 -6.32 8.68 0.91
N ASP A 109 -5.41 9.62 1.14
CA ASP A 109 -4.64 10.24 0.08
C ASP A 109 -3.56 9.25 -0.38
N LEU A 110 -3.84 8.52 -1.46
CA LEU A 110 -2.98 7.43 -1.91
C LEU A 110 -1.58 7.90 -2.30
N ASP A 111 -1.38 9.18 -2.62
CA ASP A 111 -0.03 9.68 -2.92
C ASP A 111 0.80 9.82 -1.63
N ILE A 112 0.20 10.30 -0.54
CA ILE A 112 0.84 10.38 0.78
C ILE A 112 1.07 8.98 1.36
N TRP A 113 0.04 8.13 1.31
CA TRP A 113 0.12 6.77 1.84
C TRP A 113 1.08 5.89 1.03
N ARG A 114 1.14 6.06 -0.30
CA ARG A 114 2.16 5.39 -1.13
C ARG A 114 3.56 5.81 -0.70
N ASP A 115 3.81 7.12 -0.57
CA ASP A 115 5.15 7.62 -0.21
C ASP A 115 5.61 7.09 1.16
N HIS A 116 4.69 7.04 2.12
CA HIS A 116 4.92 6.42 3.43
C HIS A 116 5.26 4.92 3.31
N TRP A 117 4.45 4.15 2.59
CA TRP A 117 4.69 2.70 2.44
C TRP A 117 5.92 2.38 1.59
N GLU A 118 6.30 3.23 0.64
CA GLU A 118 7.58 3.14 -0.06
C GLU A 118 8.73 3.34 0.92
N GLY A 119 8.64 4.30 1.85
CA GLY A 119 9.62 4.45 2.93
C GLY A 119 9.71 3.21 3.84
N CYS A 120 8.57 2.62 4.22
CA CYS A 120 8.58 1.38 5.00
C CYS A 120 9.20 0.20 4.24
N LEU A 121 8.90 0.08 2.94
CA LEU A 121 9.47 -0.95 2.07
C LEU A 121 11.00 -0.90 2.05
N GLU A 122 11.58 0.30 2.02
CA GLU A 122 13.04 0.47 2.07
C GLU A 122 13.63 -0.07 3.38
N SER A 123 13.09 0.35 4.52
CA SER A 123 13.56 -0.13 5.83
C SER A 123 13.49 -1.65 5.96
N TRP A 124 12.42 -2.28 5.45
CA TRP A 124 12.31 -3.74 5.51
C TRP A 124 13.24 -4.47 4.54
N ILE A 125 13.52 -3.91 3.36
CA ILE A 125 14.52 -4.50 2.47
C ILE A 125 15.88 -4.48 3.16
N GLU A 126 16.25 -3.37 3.79
CA GLU A 126 17.52 -3.21 4.53
C GLU A 126 17.63 -4.17 5.72
N GLU A 127 16.53 -4.47 6.42
CA GLU A 127 16.50 -5.45 7.53
C GLU A 127 16.69 -6.91 7.07
N LEU A 128 16.47 -7.20 5.79
CA LEU A 128 16.55 -8.55 5.21
C LEU A 128 17.88 -8.85 4.50
N GLU A 129 18.79 -7.88 4.45
CA GLU A 129 20.19 -8.01 4.00
C GLU A 129 21.11 -8.49 5.13
#